data_AF-A0A1E4I8B7-F1
#
_entry.id   AF-A0A1E4I8B7-F1
#
_cell.length_a   1.000
_cell.length_b   1.000
_cell.length_c   1.000
_cell.angle_alpha   90.00
_cell.angle_beta   90.00
_cell.angle_gamma   90.00
#
_symmetry.space_group_name_H-M   'P 1'
#
loop_
_entity.id
_entity.type
_entity.pdbx_description
1 polymer ?
#
loop_
_entity_poly.entity_id
_entity_poly.type
_entity_poly.pdbx_seq_one_letter_code
_entity_poly.pdbx_strand_id
1 'polypeptide(L)'
;MPSYPAGLSVSNHALITLADALRSRRAEVGTRWRRLSAGDQAVLVLAHLRKGDTYAELAAGYGIGTTTVSRYISEAIEVLAALAPTLTTAMAVIKAKAFVILDGTLLRIDRVGMGSGRDRPYYSGKHKCHGVNVQVISDPAGRLVWASAALPGARHDMGAARDHGILDTLQAAQVKVIADNGYRGSGFELPQRRRPKDPETGKRRKLSRNQKEVNSAHARQRGPGERANAVLKAWRVLRKIRCCPRRVTDLVKAILVLIHAG
;
A
#
# COMPACT_ATOMS: atom_id res chain seq x y z
N MET A 1 -18.60 -22.95 -22.74
CA MET A 1 -18.25 -21.74 -21.96
C MET A 1 -16.86 -21.29 -22.38
N PRO A 2 -16.63 -20.02 -22.72
CA PRO A 2 -15.27 -19.50 -22.78
C PRO A 2 -14.71 -19.51 -21.35
N SER A 3 -13.68 -20.32 -21.11
CA SER A 3 -12.89 -20.27 -19.88
C SER A 3 -11.81 -19.22 -20.06
N TYR A 4 -11.76 -18.18 -19.21
CA TYR A 4 -10.64 -17.23 -19.18
C TYR A 4 -9.44 -17.86 -18.46
N PRO A 5 -8.41 -18.37 -19.16
CA PRO A 5 -7.29 -19.04 -18.53
C PRO A 5 -6.29 -17.98 -18.09
N ALA A 6 -6.43 -17.48 -16.87
CA ALA A 6 -5.44 -16.63 -16.25
C ALA A 6 -4.70 -17.39 -15.15
N GLY A 7 -3.41 -17.68 -15.37
CA GLY A 7 -2.54 -18.13 -14.28
C GLY A 7 -2.37 -17.02 -13.24
N LEU A 8 -3.21 -16.97 -12.21
CA LEU A 8 -3.17 -15.95 -11.16
C LEU A 8 -2.28 -16.43 -10.01
N SER A 9 -1.20 -15.71 -9.73
CA SER A 9 -0.39 -15.93 -8.52
C SER A 9 -1.03 -15.26 -7.31
N VAL A 10 -2.24 -15.71 -6.96
CA VAL A 10 -3.02 -15.32 -5.78
C VAL A 10 -3.46 -16.58 -5.03
N SER A 11 -3.58 -16.50 -3.71
CA SER A 11 -4.02 -17.64 -2.90
C SER A 11 -5.49 -17.99 -3.17
N ASN A 12 -5.86 -19.25 -2.99
CA ASN A 12 -7.27 -19.66 -3.02
C ASN A 12 -8.09 -18.94 -1.93
N HIS A 13 -7.47 -18.66 -0.78
CA HIS A 13 -8.12 -17.91 0.29
C HIS A 13 -8.48 -16.48 -0.13
N ALA A 14 -7.60 -15.75 -0.83
CA ALA A 14 -7.91 -14.41 -1.33
C ALA A 14 -9.08 -14.43 -2.33
N LEU A 15 -9.17 -15.47 -3.17
CA LEU A 15 -10.32 -15.68 -4.07
C LEU A 15 -11.61 -15.93 -3.29
N ILE A 16 -11.58 -16.82 -2.31
CA ILE A 16 -12.73 -17.16 -1.46
C ILE A 16 -13.20 -15.92 -0.69
N THR A 17 -12.28 -15.20 -0.03
CA THR A 17 -12.58 -13.97 0.71
C THR A 17 -13.30 -12.94 -0.17
N LEU A 18 -12.81 -12.69 -1.39
CA LEU A 18 -13.47 -11.75 -2.29
C LEU A 18 -14.83 -12.28 -2.79
N ALA A 19 -14.92 -13.56 -3.15
CA ALA A 19 -16.18 -14.15 -3.59
C ALA A 19 -17.26 -14.09 -2.50
N ASP A 20 -16.89 -14.35 -1.25
CA ASP A 20 -17.79 -14.27 -0.09
C ASP A 20 -18.22 -12.84 0.19
N ALA A 21 -17.28 -11.88 0.18
CA ALA A 21 -17.61 -10.46 0.33
C ALA A 21 -18.61 -9.98 -0.74
N LEU A 22 -18.42 -10.43 -2.00
CA LEU A 22 -19.34 -10.13 -3.09
C LEU A 22 -20.70 -10.81 -2.94
N ARG A 23 -20.76 -12.05 -2.43
CA ARG A 23 -22.03 -12.74 -2.15
C ARG A 23 -22.82 -12.00 -1.07
N SER A 24 -22.17 -11.64 0.03
CA SER A 24 -22.79 -10.85 1.11
C SER A 24 -23.32 -9.52 0.58
N ARG A 25 -22.51 -8.79 -0.18
CA ARG A 25 -22.93 -7.51 -0.77
C ARG A 25 -24.14 -7.64 -1.70
N ARG A 26 -24.17 -8.68 -2.54
CA ARG A 26 -25.30 -8.94 -3.44
C ARG A 26 -26.58 -9.29 -2.68
N ALA A 27 -26.45 -10.02 -1.57
CA ALA A 27 -27.57 -10.35 -0.69
C ALA A 27 -28.13 -9.09 -0.01
N GLU A 28 -27.27 -8.23 0.54
CA GLU A 28 -27.65 -6.96 1.17
C GLU A 28 -28.41 -6.03 0.21
N VAL A 29 -27.91 -5.86 -1.02
CA VAL A 29 -28.50 -4.95 -2.02
C VAL A 29 -29.68 -5.60 -2.76
N GLY A 30 -29.92 -6.90 -2.58
CA GLY A 30 -31.01 -7.62 -3.22
C GLY A 30 -30.86 -7.78 -4.73
N THR A 31 -29.64 -7.75 -5.27
CA THR A 31 -29.43 -7.83 -6.72
C THR A 31 -29.59 -9.27 -7.22
N ARG A 32 -30.66 -9.53 -8.00
CA ARG A 32 -30.95 -10.87 -8.52
C ARG A 32 -30.25 -11.21 -9.83
N TRP A 33 -29.90 -10.20 -10.64
CA TRP A 33 -29.38 -10.41 -12.00
C TRP A 33 -27.99 -9.77 -12.18
N ARG A 34 -26.97 -10.62 -12.31
CA ARG A 34 -25.58 -10.25 -12.62
C ARG A 34 -25.09 -11.16 -13.75
N ARG A 35 -24.28 -10.62 -14.66
CA ARG A 35 -23.73 -11.37 -15.81
C ARG A 35 -22.74 -12.46 -15.38
N LEU A 36 -22.04 -12.24 -14.27
CA LEU A 36 -21.09 -13.19 -13.70
C LEU A 36 -21.52 -13.67 -12.31
N SER A 37 -21.18 -14.91 -11.99
CA SER A 37 -21.23 -15.42 -10.62
C SER A 37 -20.31 -14.58 -9.71
N ALA A 38 -20.48 -14.69 -8.39
CA ALA A 38 -19.57 -14.00 -7.46
C ALA A 38 -18.13 -14.53 -7.57
N GLY A 39 -17.96 -15.82 -7.88
CA GLY A 39 -16.65 -16.44 -8.11
C GLY A 39 -15.98 -15.90 -9.38
N ASP A 40 -16.69 -15.86 -10.50
CA ASP A 40 -16.15 -15.34 -11.76
C ASP A 40 -15.84 -13.83 -11.67
N GLN A 41 -16.70 -13.06 -10.98
CA GLN A 41 -16.41 -11.66 -10.68
C GLN A 41 -15.12 -11.54 -9.85
N ALA A 42 -14.92 -12.39 -8.85
CA ALA A 42 -13.71 -12.37 -8.03
C ALA A 42 -12.46 -12.71 -8.85
N VAL A 43 -12.49 -13.73 -9.72
CA VAL A 43 -11.37 -14.07 -10.62
C VAL A 43 -11.05 -12.90 -11.57
N LEU A 44 -12.08 -12.30 -12.18
CA LEU A 44 -11.94 -11.13 -13.05
C LEU A 44 -11.24 -9.97 -12.34
N VAL A 45 -11.67 -9.67 -11.11
CA VAL A 45 -11.09 -8.57 -10.33
C VAL A 45 -9.66 -8.89 -9.89
N LEU A 46 -9.38 -10.12 -9.46
CA LEU A 46 -8.02 -10.52 -9.10
C LEU A 46 -7.07 -10.46 -10.30
N ALA A 47 -7.54 -10.82 -11.49
CA ALA A 47 -6.80 -10.63 -12.73
C ALA A 47 -6.44 -9.15 -12.95
N HIS A 48 -7.40 -8.24 -12.80
CA HIS A 48 -7.12 -6.81 -12.87
C HIS A 48 -6.12 -6.33 -11.80
N LEU A 49 -6.37 -6.62 -10.52
CA LEU A 49 -5.56 -6.07 -9.42
C LEU A 49 -4.15 -6.66 -9.40
N ARG A 50 -4.02 -7.97 -9.61
CA ARG A 50 -2.73 -8.68 -9.54
C ARG A 50 -1.93 -8.50 -10.82
N LYS A 51 -2.53 -8.74 -11.99
CA LYS A 51 -1.84 -8.75 -13.30
C LYS A 51 -1.88 -7.43 -14.04
N GLY A 52 -2.82 -6.55 -13.71
CA GLY A 52 -3.03 -5.30 -14.43
C GLY A 52 -3.78 -5.48 -15.75
N ASP A 53 -4.50 -6.60 -15.93
CA ASP A 53 -5.25 -6.89 -17.14
C ASP A 53 -6.27 -5.77 -17.41
N THR A 54 -6.33 -5.30 -18.65
CA THR A 54 -7.11 -4.12 -19.01
C THR A 54 -8.60 -4.43 -19.02
N TYR A 55 -9.44 -3.39 -18.92
CA TYR A 55 -10.89 -3.58 -18.97
C TYR A 55 -11.35 -4.19 -20.30
N ALA A 56 -10.64 -3.91 -21.40
CA ALA A 56 -10.93 -4.46 -22.71
C ALA A 56 -10.61 -5.96 -22.80
N GLU A 57 -9.45 -6.38 -22.28
CA GLU A 57 -9.05 -7.80 -22.25
C GLU A 57 -9.99 -8.62 -21.37
N LEU A 58 -10.36 -8.10 -20.19
CA LEU A 58 -11.30 -8.77 -19.30
C LEU A 58 -12.71 -8.82 -19.89
N ALA A 59 -13.16 -7.75 -20.57
CA ALA A 59 -14.44 -7.71 -21.27
C ALA A 59 -14.51 -8.80 -22.36
N ALA A 60 -13.48 -8.87 -23.20
CA ALA A 60 -13.37 -9.88 -24.25
C ALA A 60 -13.32 -11.30 -23.66
N GLY A 61 -12.49 -11.54 -22.63
CA GLY A 61 -12.31 -12.85 -22.02
C GLY A 61 -13.57 -13.42 -21.35
N TYR A 62 -14.42 -12.56 -20.79
CA TYR A 62 -15.67 -12.96 -20.12
C TYR A 62 -16.92 -12.75 -20.98
N GLY A 63 -16.81 -12.23 -22.20
CA GLY A 63 -17.95 -11.95 -23.08
C GLY A 63 -18.92 -10.91 -22.50
N ILE A 64 -18.40 -9.90 -21.78
CA ILE A 64 -19.20 -8.83 -21.14
C ILE A 64 -18.72 -7.46 -21.59
N GLY A 65 -19.55 -6.43 -21.45
CA GLY A 65 -19.16 -5.06 -21.77
C GLY A 65 -18.11 -4.48 -20.80
N THR A 66 -17.23 -3.59 -21.29
CA THR A 66 -16.22 -2.87 -20.50
C THR A 66 -16.82 -2.06 -19.34
N THR A 67 -18.02 -1.51 -19.51
CA THR A 67 -18.78 -0.85 -18.44
C THR A 67 -19.16 -1.83 -17.31
N THR A 68 -19.43 -3.09 -17.63
CA THR A 68 -19.69 -4.13 -16.62
C THR A 68 -18.42 -4.50 -15.87
N VAL A 69 -17.30 -4.64 -16.58
CA VAL A 69 -15.97 -4.85 -15.97
C VAL A 69 -15.64 -3.72 -14.98
N SER A 70 -15.78 -2.46 -15.41
CA SER A 70 -15.51 -1.28 -14.58
C SER A 70 -16.38 -1.23 -13.31
N ARG A 71 -17.68 -1.57 -13.43
CA ARG A 71 -18.60 -1.67 -12.28
C ARG A 71 -18.19 -2.79 -11.33
N TYR A 72 -17.86 -3.97 -11.86
CA TYR A 72 -17.44 -5.11 -11.05
C TYR A 72 -16.14 -4.86 -10.29
N ILE A 73 -15.17 -4.19 -10.92
CA ILE A 73 -13.92 -3.80 -10.26
C ILE A 73 -14.17 -2.73 -9.20
N SER A 74 -15.01 -1.72 -9.48
CA SER A 74 -15.33 -0.68 -8.50
C SER A 74 -16.06 -1.27 -7.28
N GLU A 75 -17.09 -2.11 -7.50
CA GLU A 75 -17.82 -2.81 -6.43
C GLU A 75 -16.90 -3.67 -5.58
N ALA A 76 -16.00 -4.44 -6.21
CA ALA A 76 -15.06 -5.28 -5.50
C ALA A 76 -14.04 -4.49 -4.66
N ILE A 77 -13.55 -3.36 -5.18
CA ILE A 77 -12.68 -2.47 -4.41
C ILE A 77 -13.42 -1.88 -3.21
N GLU A 78 -14.67 -1.46 -3.39
CA GLU A 78 -15.49 -0.90 -2.30
C GLU A 78 -15.74 -1.92 -1.18
N VAL A 79 -16.15 -3.15 -1.52
CA VAL A 79 -16.40 -4.19 -0.49
C VAL A 79 -15.12 -4.59 0.22
N LEU A 80 -14.00 -4.74 -0.48
CA LEU A 80 -12.72 -5.07 0.16
C LEU A 80 -12.20 -3.89 0.99
N ALA A 81 -12.35 -2.66 0.53
CA ALA A 81 -11.91 -1.48 1.27
C ALA A 81 -12.66 -1.30 2.59
N ALA A 82 -13.95 -1.69 2.63
CA ALA A 82 -14.75 -1.69 3.84
C ALA A 82 -14.28 -2.75 4.87
N LEU A 83 -13.66 -3.85 4.40
CA LEU A 83 -13.12 -4.91 5.24
C LEU A 83 -11.70 -4.62 5.75
N ALA A 84 -11.04 -3.57 5.26
CA ALA A 84 -9.65 -3.29 5.61
C ALA A 84 -9.49 -2.91 7.09
N PRO A 85 -8.46 -3.42 7.77
CA PRO A 85 -8.26 -3.13 9.18
C PRO A 85 -7.98 -1.63 9.39
N THR A 86 -8.62 -1.06 10.40
CA THR A 86 -8.26 0.26 10.90
C THR A 86 -6.89 0.22 11.57
N LEU A 87 -6.27 1.40 11.78
CA LEU A 87 -5.03 1.45 12.56
C LEU A 87 -5.24 0.87 13.96
N THR A 88 -6.37 1.16 14.60
CA THR A 88 -6.74 0.59 15.92
C THR A 88 -6.79 -0.92 15.90
N THR A 89 -7.42 -1.54 14.90
CA THR A 89 -7.46 -3.00 14.76
C THR A 89 -6.06 -3.57 14.54
N ALA A 90 -5.26 -2.92 13.69
CA ALA A 90 -3.88 -3.33 13.43
C ALA A 90 -3.01 -3.24 14.69
N MET A 91 -3.29 -2.31 15.61
CA MET A 91 -2.55 -2.18 16.86
C MET A 91 -2.62 -3.42 17.75
N ALA A 92 -3.70 -4.20 17.68
CA ALA A 92 -3.78 -5.48 18.40
C ALA A 92 -2.69 -6.46 17.95
N VAL A 93 -2.40 -6.50 16.65
CA VAL A 93 -1.32 -7.32 16.07
C VAL A 93 0.05 -6.71 16.39
N ILE A 94 0.18 -5.39 16.29
CA ILE A 94 1.44 -4.65 16.51
C ILE A 94 1.95 -4.81 17.95
N LYS A 95 1.06 -4.70 18.95
CA LYS A 95 1.41 -4.85 20.37
C LYS A 95 1.99 -6.22 20.72
N ALA A 96 1.64 -7.25 19.95
CA ALA A 96 2.17 -8.60 20.13
C ALA A 96 3.55 -8.82 19.47
N LYS A 97 4.15 -7.80 18.84
CA LYS A 97 5.46 -7.92 18.18
C LYS A 97 6.57 -7.31 19.02
N ALA A 98 7.75 -7.92 18.97
CA ALA A 98 8.96 -7.40 19.63
C ALA A 98 9.37 -6.02 19.07
N PHE A 99 9.17 -5.80 17.77
CA PHE A 99 9.29 -4.51 17.12
C PHE A 99 8.45 -4.51 15.85
N VAL A 100 8.22 -3.31 15.30
CA VAL A 100 7.64 -3.13 13.96
C VAL A 100 8.50 -2.20 13.12
N ILE A 101 8.37 -2.32 11.81
CA ILE A 101 9.06 -1.46 10.85
C ILE A 101 8.04 -0.51 10.24
N LEU A 102 8.29 0.80 10.41
CA LEU A 102 7.52 1.86 9.77
C LEU A 102 8.28 2.34 8.54
N ASP A 103 7.59 2.37 7.40
CA ASP A 103 8.17 2.82 6.14
C ASP A 103 7.19 3.61 5.28
N GLY A 104 7.73 4.54 4.49
CA GLY A 104 6.99 5.31 3.51
C GLY A 104 7.21 4.74 2.12
N THR A 105 6.16 4.66 1.31
CA THR A 105 6.27 4.19 -0.06
C THR A 105 5.50 5.07 -1.03
N LEU A 106 6.18 5.48 -2.10
CA LEU A 106 5.55 6.22 -3.18
C LEU A 106 4.94 5.24 -4.20
N LEU A 107 3.65 5.37 -4.46
CA LEU A 107 2.93 4.70 -5.53
C LEU A 107 2.78 5.67 -6.71
N ARG A 108 3.24 5.27 -7.89
CA ARG A 108 3.22 6.16 -9.07
C ARG A 108 1.81 6.32 -9.59
N ILE A 109 1.45 7.55 -9.94
CA ILE A 109 0.20 7.88 -10.62
C ILE A 109 0.53 8.49 -11.98
N ASP A 110 -0.39 8.40 -12.94
CA ASP A 110 -0.31 9.24 -14.13
C ASP A 110 -0.38 10.72 -13.73
N ARG A 111 0.26 11.58 -14.52
CA ARG A 111 0.15 13.03 -14.32
C ARG A 111 -1.32 13.39 -14.48
N VAL A 112 -1.95 13.76 -13.36
CA VAL A 112 -3.34 14.22 -13.39
C VAL A 112 -3.33 15.53 -14.16
N GLY A 113 -3.95 15.53 -15.35
CA GLY A 113 -4.18 16.73 -16.16
C GLY A 113 -5.13 17.69 -15.46
N MET A 114 -4.71 18.29 -14.36
CA MET A 114 -5.34 19.46 -13.79
C MET A 114 -4.72 20.64 -14.54
N GLY A 115 -5.32 21.06 -15.66
CA GLY A 115 -4.88 22.19 -16.50
C GLY A 115 -4.75 23.55 -15.78
N SER A 116 -4.78 23.57 -14.45
CA SER A 116 -4.77 24.73 -13.55
C SER A 116 -3.59 24.74 -12.57
N GLY A 117 -2.52 23.97 -12.78
CA GLY A 117 -1.32 24.00 -11.92
C GLY A 117 -1.44 23.32 -10.54
N ARG A 118 -2.48 22.49 -10.34
CA ARG A 118 -2.76 21.78 -9.07
C ARG A 118 -2.12 20.37 -8.97
N ASP A 119 -1.20 20.02 -9.87
CA ASP A 119 -0.50 18.73 -9.90
C ASP A 119 0.75 18.68 -9.00
N ARG A 120 1.29 19.86 -8.63
CA ARG A 120 2.47 20.02 -7.76
C ARG A 120 2.43 19.20 -6.45
N PRO A 121 1.31 19.11 -5.70
CA PRO A 121 1.26 18.33 -4.47
C PRO A 121 1.53 16.83 -4.69
N TYR A 122 1.27 16.32 -5.89
CA TYR A 122 1.51 14.92 -6.23
C TYR A 122 2.91 14.68 -6.79
N TYR A 123 3.67 15.73 -7.12
CA TYR A 123 5.03 15.58 -7.62
C TYR A 123 6.01 15.36 -6.46
N SER A 124 6.60 14.16 -6.41
CA SER A 124 7.61 13.84 -5.41
C SER A 124 8.99 14.34 -5.86
N GLY A 125 9.53 15.35 -5.19
CA GLY A 125 10.88 15.85 -5.47
C GLY A 125 11.99 14.80 -5.27
N LYS A 126 11.80 13.86 -4.34
CA LYS A 126 12.70 12.73 -4.04
C LYS A 126 12.74 11.71 -5.18
N HIS A 127 11.58 11.37 -5.73
CA HIS A 127 11.44 10.32 -6.74
C HIS A 127 11.29 10.85 -8.17
N LYS A 128 11.26 12.18 -8.35
CA LYS A 128 11.13 12.89 -9.64
C LYS A 128 9.95 12.41 -10.50
N CYS A 129 8.85 12.02 -9.86
CA CYS A 129 7.64 11.55 -10.54
C CYS A 129 6.37 11.93 -9.75
N HIS A 130 5.22 11.88 -10.42
CA HIS A 130 3.93 12.01 -9.75
C HIS A 130 3.56 10.72 -9.04
N GLY A 131 3.09 10.85 -7.81
CA GLY A 131 2.67 9.72 -7.01
C GLY A 131 1.85 10.13 -5.81
N VAL A 132 1.46 9.11 -5.05
CA VAL A 132 0.87 9.25 -3.73
C VAL A 132 1.75 8.54 -2.71
N ASN A 133 1.89 9.13 -1.53
CA ASN A 133 2.63 8.57 -0.42
C ASN A 133 1.71 7.72 0.45
N VAL A 134 2.12 6.50 0.75
CA VAL A 134 1.44 5.55 1.64
C VAL A 134 2.43 5.13 2.71
N GLN A 135 2.00 5.18 3.97
CA GLN A 135 2.77 4.71 5.11
C GLN A 135 2.42 3.24 5.38
N VAL A 136 3.43 2.43 5.63
CA VAL A 136 3.33 0.98 5.77
C VAL A 136 3.92 0.56 7.10
N ILE A 137 3.19 -0.27 7.84
CA ILE A 137 3.67 -0.94 9.04
C ILE A 137 3.81 -2.42 8.73
N SER A 138 4.98 -2.96 9.04
CA SER A 138 5.28 -4.38 8.86
C SER A 138 5.88 -4.99 10.13
N ASP A 139 5.72 -6.31 10.26
CA ASP A 139 6.31 -7.07 11.35
C ASP A 139 7.79 -7.42 11.06
N PRO A 140 8.52 -8.00 12.02
CA PRO A 140 9.93 -8.38 11.85
C PRO A 140 10.17 -9.38 10.70
N ALA A 141 9.15 -10.17 10.32
CA ALA A 141 9.24 -11.09 9.20
C ALA A 141 9.03 -10.38 7.85
N GLY A 142 8.60 -9.12 7.85
CA GLY A 142 8.29 -8.35 6.65
C GLY A 142 6.87 -8.60 6.14
N ARG A 143 5.99 -9.14 6.98
CA ARG A 143 4.57 -9.24 6.67
C ARG A 143 3.93 -7.87 6.82
N LEU A 144 3.13 -7.48 5.83
CA LEU A 144 2.39 -6.23 5.84
C LEU A 144 1.30 -6.30 6.91
N VAL A 145 1.40 -5.47 7.95
CA VAL A 145 0.40 -5.43 9.04
C VAL A 145 -0.66 -4.38 8.74
N TRP A 146 -0.25 -3.22 8.24
CA TRP A 146 -1.15 -2.12 7.94
C TRP A 146 -0.59 -1.17 6.87
N ALA A 147 -1.47 -0.49 6.15
CA ALA A 147 -1.14 0.55 5.20
C ALA A 147 -2.08 1.74 5.36
N SER A 148 -1.54 2.96 5.28
CA SER A 148 -2.30 4.19 5.45
C SER A 148 -3.16 4.55 4.25
N ALA A 149 -4.06 5.50 4.46
CA ALA A 149 -4.65 6.23 3.35
C ALA A 149 -3.56 6.92 2.50
N ALA A 150 -3.85 7.12 1.22
CA ALA A 150 -2.92 7.72 0.29
C ALA A 150 -2.92 9.25 0.43
N LEU A 151 -1.73 9.85 0.61
CA LEU A 151 -1.52 11.29 0.64
C LEU A 151 -0.79 11.76 -0.63
N PRO A 152 -0.82 13.06 -0.97
CA PRO A 152 -0.07 13.58 -2.11
C PRO A 152 1.44 13.25 -2.01
N GLY A 153 2.06 12.86 -3.13
CA GLY A 153 3.44 12.36 -3.17
C GLY A 153 4.55 13.33 -2.75
N ALA A 154 4.25 14.62 -2.62
CA ALA A 154 5.16 15.61 -2.06
C ALA A 154 5.17 15.61 -0.52
N ARG A 155 4.19 14.98 0.14
CA ARG A 155 4.10 14.93 1.60
C ARG A 155 5.25 14.11 2.17
N HIS A 156 6.02 14.73 3.07
CA HIS A 156 7.12 14.08 3.76
C HIS A 156 6.64 12.98 4.70
N ASP A 157 7.40 11.89 4.83
CA ASP A 157 7.00 10.68 5.59
C ASP A 157 6.64 10.99 7.04
N MET A 158 7.46 11.77 7.75
CA MET A 158 7.11 12.26 9.10
C MET A 158 5.75 12.97 9.14
N GLY A 159 5.48 13.85 8.16
CA GLY A 159 4.22 14.59 8.10
C GLY A 159 3.05 13.66 7.82
N ALA A 160 3.21 12.74 6.88
CA ALA A 160 2.20 11.74 6.55
C ALA A 160 1.87 10.84 7.76
N ALA A 161 2.89 10.35 8.48
CA ALA A 161 2.66 9.54 9.66
C ALA A 161 2.01 10.30 10.81
N ARG A 162 2.31 11.60 10.96
CA ARG A 162 1.62 12.47 11.92
C ARG A 162 0.16 12.69 11.53
N ASP A 163 -0.12 12.99 10.26
CA ASP A 163 -1.50 13.22 9.77
C ASP A 163 -2.40 11.99 9.99
N HIS A 164 -1.81 10.80 9.96
CA HIS A 164 -2.50 9.54 10.19
C HIS A 164 -2.49 9.07 11.65
N GLY A 165 -1.96 9.85 12.60
CA GLY A 165 -1.88 9.48 14.01
C GLY A 165 -0.99 8.27 14.31
N ILE A 166 -0.15 7.85 13.36
CA ILE A 166 0.70 6.66 13.48
C ILE A 166 1.73 6.85 14.59
N LEU A 167 2.31 8.04 14.65
CA LEU A 167 3.37 8.36 15.62
C LEU A 167 2.85 8.21 17.05
N ASP A 168 1.78 8.92 17.36
CA ASP A 168 1.18 8.95 18.69
C ASP A 168 0.68 7.56 19.11
N THR A 169 0.05 6.83 18.19
CA THR A 169 -0.47 5.48 18.47
C THR A 169 0.65 4.47 18.77
N LEU A 170 1.75 4.50 18.01
CA LEU A 170 2.90 3.61 18.25
C LEU A 170 3.66 3.98 19.53
N GLN A 171 3.82 5.27 19.81
CA GLN A 171 4.45 5.74 21.05
C GLN A 171 3.63 5.36 22.28
N ALA A 172 2.31 5.59 22.25
CA ALA A 172 1.41 5.22 23.34
C ALA A 172 1.40 3.71 23.61
N ALA A 173 1.61 2.89 22.59
CA ALA A 173 1.72 1.44 22.72
C ALA A 173 3.10 0.97 23.22
N GLN A 174 4.09 1.86 23.33
CA GLN A 174 5.47 1.56 23.74
C GLN A 174 6.12 0.42 22.95
N VAL A 175 5.69 0.22 21.70
CA VAL A 175 6.27 -0.78 20.81
C VAL A 175 7.55 -0.23 20.21
N LYS A 176 8.60 -1.04 20.15
CA LYS A 176 9.83 -0.67 19.46
C LYS A 176 9.55 -0.46 17.97
N VAL A 177 9.84 0.74 17.44
CA VAL A 177 9.65 1.07 16.02
C VAL A 177 11.00 1.31 15.36
N ILE A 178 11.23 0.64 14.24
CA ILE A 178 12.39 0.84 13.39
C ILE A 178 11.95 1.60 12.14
N ALA A 179 12.58 2.73 11.85
CA ALA A 179 12.19 3.61 10.76
C ALA A 179 13.40 4.22 10.03
N ASP A 180 13.17 4.78 8.85
CA ASP A 180 14.22 5.45 8.09
C ASP A 180 14.43 6.91 8.53
N ASN A 181 15.39 7.59 7.90
CA ASN A 181 15.67 8.99 8.21
C ASN A 181 14.50 9.96 7.91
N GLY A 182 13.50 9.55 7.14
CA GLY A 182 12.27 10.31 6.89
C GLY A 182 11.40 10.50 8.13
N TYR A 183 11.67 9.74 9.20
CA TYR A 183 10.98 9.84 10.50
C TYR A 183 11.87 10.48 11.57
N ARG A 184 12.82 11.33 11.19
CA ARG A 184 13.66 12.05 12.16
C ARG A 184 12.83 12.99 13.05
N GLY A 185 12.92 12.78 14.36
CA GLY A 185 12.15 13.53 15.37
C GLY A 185 10.94 12.77 15.91
N SER A 186 10.73 11.50 15.52
CA SER A 186 9.64 10.66 16.03
C SER A 186 9.95 9.96 17.35
N GLY A 187 11.20 9.98 17.82
CA GLY A 187 11.64 9.14 18.95
C GLY A 187 11.81 7.65 18.62
N PHE A 188 11.66 7.26 17.35
CA PHE A 188 11.87 5.87 16.90
C PHE A 188 13.34 5.54 16.67
N GLU A 189 13.65 4.26 16.46
CA GLU A 189 15.01 3.81 16.16
C GLU A 189 15.37 4.10 14.69
N LEU A 190 16.29 5.04 14.49
CA LEU A 190 16.71 5.55 13.20
C LEU A 190 18.20 5.32 12.98
N PRO A 191 18.68 5.24 11.72
CA PRO A 191 20.10 5.10 11.46
C PRO A 191 20.85 6.40 11.79
N GLN A 192 22.09 6.26 12.22
CA GLN A 192 23.00 7.37 12.49
C GLN A 192 23.32 8.10 11.18
N ARG A 193 23.23 9.43 11.20
CA ARG A 193 23.51 10.27 10.02
C ARG A 193 24.83 10.99 10.17
N ARG A 194 25.51 11.24 9.04
CA ARG A 194 26.64 12.17 9.01
C ARG A 194 26.19 13.54 9.55
N ARG A 195 27.03 14.15 10.37
CA ARG A 195 26.80 15.52 10.85
C ARG A 195 26.71 16.48 9.65
N PRO A 196 26.01 17.63 9.81
CA PRO A 196 26.08 18.73 8.84
C PRO A 196 27.53 19.11 8.50
N LYS A 197 27.72 19.85 7.41
CA LYS A 197 29.05 20.39 7.10
C LYS A 197 29.50 21.22 8.29
N ASP A 198 30.73 20.98 8.71
CA ASP A 198 31.39 21.78 9.74
C ASP A 198 31.56 23.21 9.19
N PRO A 199 31.04 24.24 9.87
CA PRO A 199 31.02 25.62 9.34
C PRO A 199 32.41 26.19 9.08
N GLU A 200 33.41 25.79 9.88
CA GLU A 200 34.77 26.31 9.80
C GLU A 200 35.58 25.59 8.72
N THR A 201 35.45 24.26 8.65
CA THR A 201 36.28 23.46 7.74
C THR A 201 35.60 23.13 6.41
N GLY A 202 34.29 23.40 6.28
CA GLY A 202 33.46 23.06 5.12
C GLY A 202 33.30 21.55 4.87
N LYS A 203 33.95 20.70 5.67
CA LYS A 203 34.01 19.24 5.51
C LYS A 203 32.87 18.57 6.27
N ARG A 204 32.34 17.47 5.71
CA ARG A 204 31.42 16.59 6.45
C ARG A 204 32.23 15.57 7.23
N ARG A 205 32.03 15.51 8.55
CA ARG A 205 32.61 14.44 9.37
C ARG A 205 32.09 13.08 8.88
N LYS A 206 33.02 12.15 8.64
CA LYS A 206 32.71 10.76 8.27
C LYS A 206 32.10 10.05 9.49
N LEU A 207 31.26 9.05 9.24
CA LEU A 207 30.79 8.15 10.30
C LEU A 207 31.98 7.34 10.81
N SER A 208 32.06 7.17 12.14
CA SER A 208 33.02 6.26 12.76
C SER A 208 32.73 4.81 12.35
N ARG A 209 33.69 3.91 12.60
CA ARG A 209 33.49 2.47 12.34
C ARG A 209 32.27 1.93 13.10
N ASN A 210 32.17 2.22 14.39
CA ASN A 210 31.05 1.78 15.23
C ASN A 210 29.71 2.33 14.71
N GLN A 211 29.66 3.58 14.26
CA GLN A 211 28.43 4.14 13.67
C GLN A 211 28.04 3.44 12.38
N LYS A 212 29.01 3.03 11.55
CA LYS A 212 28.72 2.24 10.35
C LYS A 212 28.20 0.86 10.70
N GLU A 213 28.78 0.19 11.70
CA GLU A 213 28.34 -1.13 12.17
C GLU A 213 26.92 -1.08 12.72
N VAL A 214 26.58 -0.07 13.54
CA VAL A 214 25.20 0.18 14.00
C VAL A 214 24.25 0.41 12.82
N ASN A 215 24.64 1.21 11.83
CA ASN A 215 23.83 1.42 10.63
C ASN A 215 23.63 0.16 9.80
N SER A 216 24.64 -0.72 9.73
CA SER A 216 24.53 -2.01 9.06
C SER A 216 23.56 -2.94 9.79
N ALA A 217 23.59 -2.97 11.12
CA ALA A 217 22.62 -3.72 11.92
C ALA A 217 21.19 -3.17 11.75
N HIS A 218 21.02 -1.85 11.80
CA HIS A 218 19.75 -1.17 11.55
C HIS A 218 19.19 -1.49 10.16
N ALA A 219 20.02 -1.42 9.12
CA ALA A 219 19.62 -1.76 7.76
C ALA A 219 19.14 -3.22 7.63
N ARG A 220 19.80 -4.17 8.31
CA ARG A 220 19.35 -5.57 8.35
C ARG A 220 17.98 -5.73 9.01
N GLN A 221 17.73 -5.01 10.11
CA GLN A 221 16.43 -5.02 10.77
C GLN A 221 15.34 -4.33 9.94
N ARG A 222 15.70 -3.37 9.08
CA ARG A 222 14.78 -2.70 8.15
C ARG A 222 14.46 -3.46 6.88
N GLY A 223 15.38 -4.31 6.40
CA GLY A 223 15.22 -5.08 5.16
C GLY A 223 13.86 -5.79 5.02
N PRO A 224 13.28 -6.39 6.08
CA PRO A 224 11.94 -6.97 6.02
C PRO A 224 10.83 -5.96 5.64
N GLY A 225 10.92 -4.70 6.05
CA GLY A 225 9.94 -3.68 5.68
C GLY A 225 9.99 -3.31 4.19
N GLU A 226 11.18 -3.36 3.59
CA GLU A 226 11.32 -3.21 2.13
C GLU A 226 10.62 -4.37 1.39
N ARG A 227 10.65 -5.59 1.95
CA ARG A 227 9.88 -6.73 1.42
C ARG A 227 8.37 -6.49 1.51
N ALA A 228 7.86 -5.94 2.62
CA ALA A 228 6.45 -5.60 2.75
C ALA A 228 6.02 -4.60 1.65
N ASN A 229 6.84 -3.58 1.40
CA ASN A 229 6.63 -2.63 0.31
C ASN A 229 6.69 -3.30 -1.08
N ALA A 230 7.58 -4.27 -1.27
CA ALA A 230 7.66 -5.05 -2.50
C ALA A 230 6.41 -5.93 -2.71
N VAL A 231 5.88 -6.56 -1.64
CA VAL A 231 4.63 -7.33 -1.69
C VAL A 231 3.46 -6.44 -2.10
N LEU A 232 3.35 -5.24 -1.54
CA LEU A 232 2.34 -4.26 -1.95
C LEU A 232 2.50 -3.89 -3.44
N LYS A 233 3.72 -3.58 -3.89
CA LYS A 233 4.01 -3.20 -5.29
C LYS A 233 4.01 -4.39 -6.28
N ALA A 234 3.93 -5.62 -5.80
CA ALA A 234 3.76 -6.80 -6.64
C ALA A 234 2.39 -6.81 -7.32
N TRP A 235 1.38 -6.17 -6.72
CA TRP A 235 0.08 -5.90 -7.32
C TRP A 235 0.23 -4.85 -8.42
N ARG A 236 0.18 -5.31 -9.68
CA ARG A 236 0.59 -4.49 -10.83
C ARG A 236 -0.22 -3.21 -10.99
N VAL A 237 -1.47 -3.19 -10.54
CA VAL A 237 -2.31 -1.99 -10.52
C VAL A 237 -1.68 -0.83 -9.71
N LEU A 238 -0.87 -1.13 -8.68
CA LEU A 238 -0.18 -0.13 -7.86
C LEU A 238 1.16 0.35 -8.44
N ARG A 239 1.73 -0.35 -9.44
CA ARG A 239 3.00 0.06 -10.06
C ARG A 239 2.87 1.35 -10.83
N LYS A 240 1.72 1.53 -11.49
CA LYS A 240 1.33 2.75 -12.19
C LYS A 240 -0.20 2.86 -12.17
N ILE A 241 -0.69 3.66 -11.24
CA ILE A 241 -2.10 3.88 -11.03
C ILE A 241 -2.63 4.84 -12.10
N ARG A 242 -3.62 4.36 -12.86
CA ARG A 242 -4.26 5.11 -13.96
C ARG A 242 -5.63 5.67 -13.59
N CYS A 243 -6.11 5.39 -12.39
CA CYS A 243 -7.39 5.90 -11.88
C CYS A 243 -7.21 7.22 -11.14
N CYS A 244 -8.33 7.88 -10.81
CA CYS A 244 -8.33 9.10 -10.01
C CYS A 244 -7.58 8.88 -8.67
N PRO A 245 -6.67 9.80 -8.25
CA PRO A 245 -5.92 9.67 -7.00
C PRO A 245 -6.80 9.48 -5.75
N ARG A 246 -8.04 9.99 -5.78
CA ARG A 246 -9.01 9.83 -4.70
C ARG A 246 -9.37 8.37 -4.42
N ARG A 247 -9.27 7.49 -5.43
CA ARG A 247 -9.55 6.05 -5.31
C ARG A 247 -8.36 5.23 -4.80
N VAL A 248 -7.18 5.84 -4.64
CA VAL A 248 -5.98 5.07 -4.28
C VAL A 248 -6.04 4.54 -2.86
N THR A 249 -6.65 5.28 -1.94
CA THR A 249 -6.89 4.79 -0.57
C THR A 249 -7.67 3.49 -0.57
N ASP A 250 -8.78 3.43 -1.31
CA ASP A 250 -9.61 2.22 -1.36
C ASP A 250 -8.90 1.08 -2.08
N LEU A 251 -8.11 1.40 -3.12
CA LEU A 251 -7.29 0.42 -3.82
C LEU A 251 -6.21 -0.20 -2.90
N VAL A 252 -5.54 0.62 -2.09
CA VAL A 252 -4.54 0.17 -1.11
C VAL A 252 -5.20 -0.69 -0.03
N LYS A 253 -6.34 -0.25 0.51
CA LYS A 253 -7.13 -1.00 1.48
C LYS A 253 -7.59 -2.35 0.93
N ALA A 254 -8.10 -2.38 -0.30
CA ALA A 254 -8.55 -3.60 -0.94
C ALA A 254 -7.40 -4.61 -1.11
N ILE A 255 -6.24 -4.13 -1.56
CA ILE A 255 -5.04 -4.96 -1.71
C ILE A 255 -4.51 -5.43 -0.35
N LEU A 256 -4.58 -4.60 0.69
CA LEU A 256 -4.21 -5.00 2.05
C LEU A 256 -5.04 -6.20 2.52
N VAL A 257 -6.36 -6.17 2.33
CA VAL A 257 -7.25 -7.30 2.67
C VAL A 257 -6.87 -8.56 1.89
N LEU A 258 -6.59 -8.44 0.59
CA LEU A 258 -6.18 -9.58 -0.23
C LEU A 258 -4.81 -10.14 0.17
N ILE A 259 -3.88 -9.29 0.65
CA ILE A 259 -2.60 -9.73 1.20
C ILE A 259 -2.79 -10.44 2.54
N HIS A 260 -3.72 -9.98 3.39
CA HIS A 260 -4.01 -10.64 4.67
C HIS A 260 -4.72 -11.98 4.51
N ALA A 261 -5.48 -12.13 3.42
CA ALA A 261 -6.15 -13.38 3.07
C ALA A 261 -5.24 -14.40 2.38
N GLY A 262 -3.99 -14.08 2.03
CA GLY A 262 -3.09 -15.00 1.30
C GLY A 262 -1.81 -15.34 2.02
#